data_AF-A0ABD6B037-F1
#
_entry.id   AF-A0ABD6B037-F1
#
_cell.length_a   1.000
_cell.length_b   1.000
_cell.length_c   1.000
_cell.angle_alpha   90.00
_cell.angle_beta   90.00
_cell.angle_gamma   90.00
#
_symmetry.space_group_name_H-M   'P 1'
#
loop_
_entity.id
_entity.type
_entity.pdbx_description
1 polymer ?
#
loop_
_entity_poly.entity_id
_entity_poly.type
_entity_poly.pdbx_seq_one_letter_code
_entity_poly.pdbx_strand_id
1 'polypeptide(L)' 'GRFDPGLTTRQTEAVVAAVRVGYFATPRTGTVADVASTLDCSPATAAEHLRKAQAKVMQALVASW' A
#
# COMPACT_ATOMS: atom_id res chain seq x y z
N GLY A 1 -13.90 13.22 12.74
CA GLY A 1 -12.58 12.63 13.03
C GLY A 1 -11.95 12.29 11.71
N ARG A 2 -10.77 12.84 11.42
CA ARG A 2 -10.14 12.73 10.11
C ARG A 2 -9.56 11.33 10.00
N PHE A 3 -9.99 10.55 9.02
CA PHE A 3 -9.45 9.22 8.74
C PHE A 3 -7.91 9.28 8.69
N ASP A 4 -7.26 8.68 9.69
CA ASP A 4 -5.81 8.58 9.80
C ASP A 4 -5.46 7.11 10.13
N PRO A 5 -5.06 6.32 9.12
CA PRO A 5 -4.70 4.92 9.31
C PRO A 5 -3.38 4.71 10.07
N GLY A 6 -2.66 5.75 10.48
CA GLY A 6 -1.41 5.61 11.23
C GLY A 6 -0.32 4.86 10.44
N LEU A 7 -0.25 5.09 9.13
CA LEU A 7 0.75 4.47 8.27
C LEU A 7 2.14 5.05 8.57
N THR A 8 3.15 4.18 8.59
CA THR A 8 4.54 4.66 8.58
C THR A 8 4.88 5.24 7.21
N THR A 9 5.96 6.02 7.12
CA THR A 9 6.45 6.56 5.84
C THR A 9 6.60 5.47 4.78
N ARG A 10 7.21 4.33 5.11
CA ARG A 10 7.38 3.20 4.18
C ARG A 10 6.06 2.55 3.75
N GLN A 11 5.07 2.50 4.64
CA GLN A 11 3.74 1.98 4.32
C GLN A 11 3.00 2.92 3.37
N THR A 12 3.09 4.23 3.61
CA THR A 12 2.54 5.27 2.73
C THR A 12 3.20 5.23 1.35
N GLU A 13 4.53 5.18 1.29
CA GLU A 13 5.29 5.06 0.05
C GLU A 13 4.86 3.83 -0.76
N ALA A 14 4.67 2.67 -0.10
CA ALA A 14 4.22 1.46 -0.76
C ALA A 14 2.82 1.58 -1.35
N VAL A 15 1.86 2.16 -0.63
CA VAL A 15 0.51 2.39 -1.15
C VAL A 15 0.53 3.36 -2.33
N VAL A 16 1.30 4.46 -2.23
CA VAL A 16 1.46 5.44 -3.31
C VAL A 16 2.04 4.78 -4.56
N ALA A 17 3.10 3.99 -4.42
CA ALA A 17 3.71 3.25 -5.52
C ALA A 17 2.70 2.26 -6.14
N ALA A 18 1.98 1.49 -5.32
CA ALA A 18 0.95 0.55 -5.78
C ALA A 18 -0.17 1.24 -6.58
N VAL A 19 -0.64 2.41 -6.14
CA VAL A 19 -1.63 3.19 -6.92
C VAL A 19 -1.02 3.64 -8.26
N ARG A 20 0.21 4.15 -8.25
CA ARG A 20 0.88 4.68 -9.47
C ARG A 20 1.13 3.60 -10.52
N VAL A 21 1.54 2.40 -10.12
CA VAL A 21 1.77 1.28 -11.06
C VAL A 21 0.46 0.61 -11.50
N GLY A 22 -0.68 0.98 -10.90
CA GLY A 22 -1.98 0.37 -11.20
C GLY A 22 -2.17 -1.02 -10.59
N TYR A 23 -1.54 -1.28 -9.44
CA TYR A 23 -1.74 -2.51 -8.65
C TYR A 23 -3.20 -2.71 -8.21
N PHE A 24 -3.91 -1.60 -7.98
CA PHE A 24 -5.32 -1.57 -7.60
C PHE A 24 -6.27 -1.27 -8.76
N ALA A 25 -5.76 -1.17 -9.99
CA ALA A 25 -6.59 -0.89 -11.16
C ALA A 25 -7.44 -2.11 -11.57
N THR A 26 -8.50 -1.85 -12.34
CA THR A 26 -9.32 -2.88 -12.99
C THR A 26 -9.44 -2.53 -14.48
N PRO A 27 -8.82 -3.29 -15.41
CA PRO A 27 -7.94 -4.44 -15.15
C PRO A 27 -6.65 -4.02 -14.42
N ARG A 28 -6.06 -4.95 -13.66
CA ARG A 28 -4.79 -4.71 -12.96
C ARG A 28 -3.68 -4.52 -13.99
N THR A 29 -2.92 -3.43 -13.85
CA THR A 29 -1.78 -3.12 -14.74
C THR A 29 -0.43 -3.17 -14.02
N GLY A 30 -0.42 -3.27 -12.69
CA GLY A 30 0.79 -3.29 -11.88
C GLY A 30 0.86 -4.50 -10.94
N THR A 31 2.08 -4.87 -10.58
CA THR A 31 2.42 -5.99 -9.72
C THR A 31 3.14 -5.52 -8.46
N VAL A 32 3.33 -6.42 -7.49
CA VAL A 32 4.19 -6.12 -6.33
C VAL A 32 5.65 -5.92 -6.75
N ALA A 33 6.10 -6.55 -7.84
CA ALA A 33 7.45 -6.35 -8.37
C ALA A 33 7.64 -4.92 -8.89
N ASP A 34 6.63 -4.34 -9.53
CA ASP A 34 6.68 -2.94 -10.00
C ASP A 34 6.71 -1.95 -8.82
N VAL A 35 5.99 -2.27 -7.74
CA VAL A 35 6.06 -1.51 -6.48
C VAL A 35 7.46 -1.62 -5.88
N ALA A 36 8.02 -2.82 -5.82
CA ALA A 36 9.36 -3.06 -5.30
C ALA A 36 10.44 -2.31 -6.09
N SER A 37 10.32 -2.30 -7.42
CA SER A 37 11.17 -1.51 -8.30
C SER A 37 11.05 -0.01 -8.05
N THR A 38 9.83 0.50 -7.79
CA THR A 38 9.60 1.92 -7.47
C THR A 38 10.22 2.32 -6.13
N LEU A 39 10.29 1.39 -5.17
CA LEU A 39 10.79 1.62 -3.81
C LEU A 39 12.26 1.24 -3.60
N ASP A 40 12.93 0.72 -4.62
CA ASP A 40 14.29 0.17 -4.56
C ASP A 40 14.45 -0.85 -3.41
N CYS A 41 13.55 -1.84 -3.37
CA CYS A 41 13.58 -2.90 -2.37
C CYS A 41 13.17 -4.25 -2.96
N SER A 42 13.21 -5.31 -2.14
CA SER A 42 12.78 -6.64 -2.58
C SER A 42 11.25 -6.72 -2.75
N PRO A 43 10.73 -7.58 -3.66
CA PRO A 43 9.30 -7.87 -3.74
C PRO A 43 8.67 -8.32 -2.41
N ALA A 44 9.41 -9.07 -1.59
CA ALA A 44 8.95 -9.50 -0.27
C ALA A 44 8.80 -8.31 0.70
N THR A 45 9.75 -7.37 0.68
CA THR A 45 9.69 -6.14 1.48
C THR A 45 8.52 -5.26 1.05
N ALA A 46 8.32 -5.08 -0.26
CA ALA A 46 7.19 -4.32 -0.80
C ALA A 46 5.84 -4.97 -0.45
N ALA A 47 5.72 -6.30 -0.60
CA ALA A 47 4.53 -7.06 -0.22
C ALA A 47 4.18 -6.86 1.26
N GLU A 48 5.19 -6.92 2.13
CA GLU A 48 4.99 -6.79 3.57
C GLU A 48 4.55 -5.36 3.96
N HIS A 49 5.13 -4.33 3.34
CA HIS A 49 4.67 -2.96 3.54
C HIS A 49 3.24 -2.76 3.06
N LEU A 50 2.87 -3.28 1.88
CA LEU A 50 1.51 -3.21 1.35
C LEU A 50 0.52 -3.92 2.27
N ARG A 51 0.80 -5.16 2.66
CA ARG A 51 -0.07 -5.94 3.55
C ARG A 51 -0.32 -5.21 4.88
N LYS A 52 0.74 -4.69 5.51
CA LYS A 52 0.63 -3.92 6.75
C LYS A 52 -0.14 -2.62 6.56
N ALA A 53 0.06 -1.92 5.44
CA ALA A 53 -0.64 -0.68 5.13
C ALA A 53 -2.14 -0.93 4.90
N GLN A 54 -2.48 -1.95 4.10
CA GLN A 54 -3.86 -2.33 3.82
C GLN A 54 -4.60 -2.75 5.10
N ALA A 55 -3.96 -3.55 5.97
CA ALA A 55 -4.56 -3.95 7.24
C ALA A 55 -4.92 -2.73 8.11
N LYS A 56 -4.00 -1.76 8.24
CA LYS A 56 -4.24 -0.52 8.98
C LYS A 56 -5.35 0.34 8.38
N VAL A 57 -5.38 0.48 7.05
CA VAL A 57 -6.43 1.19 6.31
C VAL A 57 -7.81 0.59 6.59
N MET A 58 -7.93 -0.74 6.49
CA MET A 58 -9.21 -1.42 6.74
C MET A 58 -9.64 -1.32 8.21
N GLN A 59 -8.71 -1.44 9.16
CA GLN A 59 -8.99 -1.28 10.59
C GLN A 59 -9.48 0.14 10.91
N ALA A 60 -8.79 1.17 10.41
CA ALA A 60 -9.18 2.55 10.63
C ALA A 60 -10.52 2.88 9.96
N LEU A 61 -10.81 2.28 8.80
CA LEU A 61 -12.07 2.50 8.09
C LEU A 61 -13.24 1.92 8.89
N VAL A 62 -13.13 0.67 9.34
CA VAL A 62 -14.16 0.04 10.16
C VAL A 62 -14.34 0.75 11.50
N ALA A 63 -13.26 1.22 12.13
CA ALA A 63 -13.31 1.99 13.37
C ALA A 63 -13.92 3.40 13.21
N SER A 64 -14.06 3.88 11.96
CA SER A 64 -14.67 5.17 11.66
C SER A 64 -16.19 5.11 11.42
N TRP A 65 -16.78 3.92 11.45
CA TRP A 65 -18.22 3.68 11.41
C TRP A 65 -18.83 3.82 12.81
#